data_AF-A0A7T0LKF4-F1
#
_entry.id   AF-A0A7T0LKF4-F1
#
_cell.length_a   1.000
_cell.length_b   1.000
_cell.length_c   1.000
_cell.angle_alpha   90.00
_cell.angle_beta   90.00
_cell.angle_gamma   90.00
#
_symmetry.space_group_name_H-M   'P 1'
#
loop_
_entity.id
_entity.type
_entity.pdbx_description
1 polymer ?
#
loop_
_entity_poly.entity_id
_entity_poly.type
_entity_poly.pdbx_seq_one_letter_code
_entity_poly.pdbx_strand_id
1 'polypeptide(L)'
;MSTTQPREPGSPVGAVPAPGGGVPLVPRGRRRDHALVAVVGALLAPVLLAVAGLAASWSLEGRWAAALGAIVVLFMVSGAAQALFAVRSSLGGLVTGLVALATQGIILVGPGGAADAPVAWARALIPTGMVLILAGLTLGGAWAMHVARRAGREQARHAHTQAQADRALGVRPAPPPDRRRDHVLSFPAVAAGVVGGLYLLREEYGRIVTDTSTLPTAQGLGVLLCALALLVSGATWAGRSTLGARVVGPLLAVAGLPPLLSGLGHLPGRGLAGVLAPADAAGISLVGAGVILATIGWGVHLARREGRLSQARLLRGGTSEA
;
A
#
# COMPACT_ATOMS: atom_id res chain seq x y z
N MET A 1 -90.45 -17.09 1.71
CA MET A 1 -89.62 -17.17 0.49
C MET A 1 -88.25 -16.60 0.83
N SER A 2 -87.28 -17.48 1.07
CA SER A 2 -85.88 -17.12 1.26
C SER A 2 -85.21 -16.98 -0.10
N THR A 3 -84.54 -15.85 -0.33
CA THR A 3 -83.60 -15.69 -1.43
C THR A 3 -82.26 -15.23 -0.86
N THR A 4 -81.37 -16.20 -0.72
CA THR A 4 -79.93 -16.03 -0.50
C THR A 4 -79.31 -15.28 -1.67
N GLN A 5 -78.63 -14.15 -1.39
CA GLN A 5 -77.64 -13.61 -2.33
C GLN A 5 -76.22 -14.11 -1.97
N PRO A 6 -75.38 -14.44 -2.96
CA PRO A 6 -74.07 -15.04 -2.73
C PRO A 6 -73.02 -13.98 -2.37
N ARG A 7 -72.11 -14.31 -1.45
CA ARG A 7 -70.83 -13.60 -1.30
C ARG A 7 -69.94 -13.97 -2.47
N GLU A 8 -69.52 -12.98 -3.26
CA GLU A 8 -68.39 -13.15 -4.17
C GLU A 8 -67.08 -13.28 -3.38
N PRO A 9 -66.26 -14.31 -3.63
CA PRO A 9 -64.87 -14.37 -3.18
C PRO A 9 -63.99 -13.69 -4.23
N GLY A 10 -63.63 -12.43 -4.00
CA GLY A 10 -62.87 -11.69 -5.01
C GLY A 10 -62.52 -10.25 -4.66
N SER A 11 -62.17 -9.94 -3.41
CA SER A 11 -61.47 -8.69 -3.12
C SER A 11 -59.97 -8.96 -3.15
N PRO A 12 -59.18 -8.38 -4.07
CA PRO A 12 -57.74 -8.46 -3.98
C PRO A 12 -57.33 -7.71 -2.70
N VAL A 13 -56.74 -8.45 -1.77
CA VAL A 13 -55.99 -7.90 -0.66
C VAL A 13 -55.06 -6.85 -1.25
N GLY A 14 -55.21 -5.59 -0.80
CA GLY A 14 -54.40 -4.47 -1.28
C GLY A 14 -52.93 -4.87 -1.30
N ALA A 15 -52.31 -4.74 -2.47
CA ALA A 15 -50.90 -5.03 -2.65
C ALA A 15 -50.10 -4.25 -1.59
N VAL A 16 -49.38 -5.00 -0.74
CA VAL A 16 -48.37 -4.43 0.15
C VAL A 16 -47.44 -3.57 -0.72
N PRO A 17 -47.22 -2.29 -0.40
CA PRO A 17 -46.31 -1.47 -1.20
C PRO A 17 -44.94 -2.12 -1.16
N ALA A 18 -44.43 -2.50 -2.34
CA ALA A 18 -43.09 -3.03 -2.49
C ALA A 18 -42.11 -2.04 -1.83
N PRO A 19 -41.18 -2.51 -0.97
CA PRO A 19 -40.16 -1.63 -0.42
C PRO A 19 -39.43 -1.00 -1.59
N GLY A 20 -39.44 0.34 -1.62
CA GLY A 20 -39.01 1.14 -2.76
C GLY A 20 -37.72 0.62 -3.35
N GLY A 21 -37.76 0.32 -4.65
CA GLY A 21 -36.60 -0.08 -5.44
C GLY A 21 -35.45 0.86 -5.14
N GLY A 22 -34.42 0.33 -4.48
CA GLY A 22 -33.21 1.08 -4.23
C GLY A 22 -32.73 1.65 -5.56
N VAL A 23 -32.46 2.97 -5.58
CA VAL A 23 -31.96 3.67 -6.76
C VAL A 23 -30.88 2.80 -7.41
N PRO A 24 -31.05 2.37 -8.68
CA PRO A 24 -30.02 1.61 -9.36
C PRO A 24 -28.76 2.47 -9.31
N LEU A 25 -27.76 1.98 -8.59
CA LEU A 25 -26.51 2.71 -8.40
C LEU A 25 -25.86 2.75 -9.78
N VAL A 26 -26.12 3.83 -10.53
CA VAL A 26 -25.56 4.05 -11.87
C VAL A 26 -24.07 3.75 -11.79
N PRO A 27 -23.52 2.88 -12.67
CA PRO A 27 -22.12 2.55 -12.64
C PRO A 27 -21.30 3.83 -12.70
N ARG A 28 -20.65 4.20 -11.58
CA ARG A 28 -19.79 5.39 -11.54
C ARG A 28 -18.74 5.25 -12.64
N GLY A 29 -18.58 6.31 -13.44
CA GLY A 29 -17.66 6.31 -14.57
C GLY A 29 -16.23 6.00 -14.13
N ARG A 30 -15.79 4.76 -14.37
CA ARG A 30 -14.48 4.23 -13.97
C ARG A 30 -13.30 5.08 -14.44
N ARG A 31 -13.48 5.82 -15.54
CA ARG A 31 -12.49 6.77 -16.10
C ARG A 31 -12.18 7.94 -15.16
N ARG A 32 -13.20 8.51 -14.49
CA ARG A 32 -13.00 9.67 -13.57
C ARG A 32 -12.22 9.26 -12.32
N ASP A 33 -12.54 8.10 -11.77
CA ASP A 33 -11.82 7.55 -10.61
C ASP A 33 -10.36 7.26 -10.96
N HIS A 34 -10.07 6.75 -12.17
CA HIS A 34 -8.70 6.55 -12.65
C HIS A 34 -7.93 7.85 -12.84
N ALA A 35 -8.53 8.88 -13.44
CA ALA A 35 -7.90 10.19 -13.58
C ALA A 35 -7.59 10.81 -12.20
N LEU A 36 -8.55 10.77 -11.27
CA LEU A 36 -8.37 11.31 -9.92
C LEU A 36 -7.23 10.60 -9.19
N VAL A 37 -7.21 9.27 -9.13
CA VAL A 37 -6.13 8.57 -8.42
C VAL A 37 -4.78 8.70 -9.11
N ALA A 38 -4.74 8.89 -10.43
CA ALA A 38 -3.50 9.15 -11.15
C ALA A 38 -2.92 10.52 -10.78
N VAL A 39 -3.76 11.57 -10.73
CA VAL A 39 -3.33 12.91 -10.29
C VAL A 39 -2.86 12.87 -8.84
N VAL A 40 -3.64 12.27 -7.93
CA VAL A 40 -3.24 12.11 -6.53
C VAL A 40 -1.94 11.32 -6.43
N GLY A 41 -1.79 10.24 -7.21
CA GLY A 41 -0.58 9.42 -7.25
C GLY A 41 0.64 10.19 -7.71
N ALA A 42 0.49 11.06 -8.73
CA ALA A 42 1.57 11.88 -9.26
C ALA A 42 2.04 12.94 -8.27
N LEU A 43 1.11 13.53 -7.50
CA LEU A 43 1.43 14.49 -6.43
C LEU A 43 1.97 13.81 -5.18
N LEU A 44 1.56 12.57 -4.92
CA LEU A 44 1.93 11.87 -3.69
C LEU A 44 3.42 11.61 -3.58
N ALA A 45 4.08 11.23 -4.68
CA ALA A 45 5.52 10.94 -4.67
C ALA A 45 6.36 12.14 -4.18
N PRO A 46 6.28 13.34 -4.78
CA PRO A 46 7.03 14.50 -4.30
C PRO A 46 6.61 14.93 -2.89
N VAL A 47 5.33 14.78 -2.51
CA VAL A 47 4.88 15.11 -1.14
C VAL A 47 5.52 14.17 -0.11
N LEU A 48 5.50 12.86 -0.33
CA LEU A 48 6.10 11.90 0.60
C LEU A 48 7.62 12.08 0.70
N LEU A 49 8.29 12.34 -0.42
CA LEU A 49 9.73 12.64 -0.42
C LEU A 49 10.03 13.95 0.31
N ALA A 50 9.27 15.03 0.07
CA ALA A 50 9.48 16.29 0.77
C ALA A 50 9.30 16.13 2.29
N VAL A 51 8.23 15.44 2.73
CA VAL A 51 7.98 15.21 4.16
C VAL A 51 9.07 14.34 4.79
N ALA A 52 9.51 13.28 4.10
CA ALA A 52 10.61 12.45 4.58
C ALA A 52 11.93 13.25 4.67
N GLY A 53 12.24 14.06 3.66
CA GLY A 53 13.43 14.91 3.66
C GLY A 53 13.42 15.96 4.77
N LEU A 54 12.27 16.59 5.02
CA LEU A 54 12.09 17.51 6.15
C LEU A 54 12.28 16.80 7.49
N ALA A 55 11.76 15.59 7.64
CA ALA A 55 11.98 14.78 8.84
C ALA A 55 13.48 14.50 9.06
N ALA A 56 14.19 14.12 8.00
CA ALA A 56 15.63 13.87 8.06
C ALA A 56 16.42 15.14 8.38
N SER A 57 16.15 16.26 7.71
CA SER A 57 16.86 17.52 7.96
C SER A 57 16.63 18.03 9.39
N TRP A 58 15.38 18.01 9.86
CA TRP A 58 15.07 18.43 11.24
C TRP A 58 15.67 17.50 12.28
N SER A 59 15.75 16.19 12.01
CA SER A 59 16.48 15.24 12.85
C SER A 59 17.96 15.61 12.98
N LEU A 60 18.63 15.90 11.86
CA LEU A 60 20.05 16.27 11.84
C LEU A 60 20.31 17.64 12.49
N GLU A 61 19.34 18.56 12.43
CA GLU A 61 19.35 19.85 13.14
C GLU A 61 19.04 19.73 14.66
N GLY A 62 18.78 18.52 15.18
CA GLY A 62 18.39 18.31 16.57
C GLY A 62 16.95 18.71 16.91
N ARG A 63 16.13 19.06 15.90
CA ARG A 63 14.71 19.42 16.02
C ARG A 63 13.81 18.19 16.00
N TRP A 64 14.04 17.27 16.94
CA TRP A 64 13.39 15.96 17.01
C TRP A 64 11.86 16.01 17.09
N ALA A 65 11.27 17.01 17.75
CA ALA A 65 9.81 17.16 17.82
C ALA A 65 9.21 17.44 16.43
N ALA A 66 9.86 18.29 15.65
CA ALA A 66 9.45 18.58 14.28
C ALA A 66 9.66 17.36 13.37
N ALA A 67 10.78 16.66 13.54
CA ALA A 67 11.06 15.41 12.81
C ALA A 67 9.98 14.35 13.06
N LEU A 68 9.62 14.11 14.32
CA LEU A 68 8.51 13.21 14.69
C LEU A 68 7.17 13.70 14.12
N GLY A 69 6.90 15.00 14.18
CA GLY A 69 5.72 15.61 13.54
C GLY A 69 5.66 15.31 12.03
N ALA A 70 6.79 15.42 11.32
CA ALA A 70 6.87 15.05 9.92
C ALA A 70 6.64 13.55 9.68
N ILE A 71 7.12 12.66 10.56
CA ILE A 71 6.83 11.22 10.47
C ILE A 71 5.33 10.94 10.65
N VAL A 72 4.66 11.64 11.57
CA VAL A 72 3.20 11.54 11.74
C VAL A 72 2.49 12.02 10.48
N VAL A 73 2.90 13.15 9.90
CA VAL A 73 2.34 13.65 8.63
C VAL A 73 2.56 12.64 7.51
N LEU A 74 3.75 12.04 7.41
CA LEU A 74 4.09 11.01 6.43
C LEU A 74 3.13 9.81 6.56
N PHE A 75 2.91 9.34 7.79
CA PHE A 75 1.98 8.25 8.08
C PHE A 75 0.54 8.60 7.68
N MET A 76 0.07 9.80 8.03
CA MET A 76 -1.30 10.24 7.74
C MET A 76 -1.55 10.41 6.24
N VAL A 77 -0.65 11.11 5.54
CA VAL A 77 -0.76 11.33 4.08
C VAL A 77 -0.66 10.01 3.34
N SER A 78 0.31 9.17 3.70
CA SER A 78 0.47 7.84 3.10
C SER A 78 -0.75 6.97 3.38
N GLY A 79 -1.23 6.89 4.62
CA GLY A 79 -2.42 6.13 5.01
C GLY A 79 -3.68 6.56 4.28
N ALA A 80 -3.93 7.87 4.19
CA ALA A 80 -5.07 8.43 3.47
C ALA A 80 -5.01 8.09 1.97
N ALA A 81 -3.83 8.22 1.34
CA ALA A 81 -3.63 7.87 -0.05
C ALA A 81 -3.83 6.36 -0.29
N GLN A 82 -3.26 5.50 0.55
CA GLN A 82 -3.45 4.05 0.44
C GLN A 82 -4.92 3.64 0.61
N ALA A 83 -5.67 4.30 1.50
CA ALA A 83 -7.10 4.09 1.65
C ALA A 83 -7.90 4.53 0.40
N LEU A 84 -7.57 5.71 -0.15
CA LEU A 84 -8.18 6.19 -1.39
C LEU A 84 -7.92 5.21 -2.55
N PHE A 85 -6.67 4.77 -2.72
CA PHE A 85 -6.29 3.83 -3.77
C PHE A 85 -6.95 2.47 -3.57
N ALA A 86 -7.05 1.99 -2.33
CA ALA A 86 -7.74 0.75 -2.00
C ALA A 86 -9.20 0.76 -2.50
N VAL A 87 -9.93 1.84 -2.23
CA VAL A 87 -11.34 2.01 -2.57
C VAL A 87 -11.56 2.31 -4.05
N ARG A 88 -10.72 3.14 -4.66
CA ARG A 88 -10.94 3.65 -6.02
C ARG A 88 -10.18 2.87 -7.08
N SER A 89 -8.86 2.80 -6.97
CA SER A 89 -7.99 2.06 -7.90
C SER A 89 -6.55 2.03 -7.39
N SER A 90 -5.86 0.90 -7.56
CA SER A 90 -4.42 0.79 -7.28
C SER A 90 -3.54 1.53 -8.28
N LEU A 91 -4.13 2.06 -9.36
CA LEU A 91 -3.42 2.87 -10.35
C LEU A 91 -2.70 4.06 -9.70
N GLY A 92 -3.26 4.66 -8.66
CA GLY A 92 -2.60 5.76 -7.96
C GLY A 92 -1.26 5.37 -7.36
N GLY A 93 -1.18 4.21 -6.69
CA GLY A 93 0.08 3.68 -6.16
C GLY A 93 1.09 3.33 -7.27
N LEU A 94 0.62 2.85 -8.43
CA LEU A 94 1.48 2.60 -9.59
C LEU A 94 2.08 3.92 -10.11
N VAL A 95 1.25 4.95 -10.26
CA VAL A 95 1.70 6.28 -10.70
C VAL A 95 2.67 6.89 -9.70
N THR A 96 2.41 6.79 -8.39
CA THR A 96 3.37 7.23 -7.36
C THR A 96 4.73 6.55 -7.52
N GLY A 97 4.73 5.24 -7.73
CA GLY A 97 5.97 4.48 -7.91
C GLY A 97 6.71 4.84 -9.20
N LEU A 98 5.98 5.05 -10.30
CA LEU A 98 6.56 5.49 -11.57
C LEU A 98 7.13 6.90 -11.50
N VAL A 99 6.47 7.83 -10.79
CA VAL A 99 7.01 9.19 -10.58
C VAL A 99 8.27 9.13 -9.74
N ALA A 100 8.28 8.37 -8.64
CA ALA A 100 9.49 8.19 -7.84
C ALA A 100 10.63 7.53 -8.63
N LEU A 101 10.32 6.54 -9.49
CA LEU A 101 11.30 5.89 -10.36
C LEU A 101 11.83 6.85 -11.44
N ALA A 102 10.98 7.71 -12.01
CA ALA A 102 11.41 8.75 -12.93
C ALA A 102 12.34 9.76 -12.22
N THR A 103 12.01 10.16 -10.98
CA THR A 103 12.89 10.98 -10.14
C THR A 103 14.24 10.27 -9.92
N GLN A 104 14.25 8.97 -9.63
CA GLN A 104 15.49 8.19 -9.52
C GLN A 104 16.31 8.24 -10.83
N GLY A 105 15.67 8.07 -11.98
CA GLY A 105 16.34 8.15 -13.28
C GLY A 105 16.97 9.52 -13.54
N ILE A 106 16.25 10.61 -13.22
CA ILE A 106 16.76 11.98 -13.32
C ILE A 106 17.99 12.16 -12.44
N ILE A 107 17.95 11.66 -11.21
CA ILE A 107 19.08 11.72 -10.26
C ILE A 107 20.31 10.99 -10.81
N LEU A 108 20.13 9.80 -11.41
CA LEU A 108 21.24 8.99 -11.94
C LEU A 108 21.89 9.57 -13.20
N VAL A 109 21.15 10.36 -13.98
CA VAL A 109 21.66 11.00 -15.21
C VAL A 109 22.13 12.44 -14.95
N GLY A 110 21.75 13.03 -13.82
CA GLY A 110 22.14 14.39 -13.43
C GLY A 110 23.65 14.51 -13.18
N PRO A 111 24.31 15.57 -13.69
CA PRO A 111 25.77 15.70 -13.63
C PRO A 111 26.31 15.82 -12.19
N GLY A 112 25.56 16.45 -11.29
CA GLY A 112 25.89 16.56 -9.86
C GLY A 112 25.09 15.63 -8.96
N GLY A 113 24.30 14.70 -9.51
CA GLY A 113 23.54 13.70 -8.73
C GLY A 113 22.70 14.32 -7.60
N ALA A 114 22.96 13.91 -6.36
CA ALA A 114 22.31 14.47 -5.17
C ALA A 114 22.63 15.96 -4.93
N ALA A 115 23.83 16.43 -5.29
CA ALA A 115 24.31 17.78 -4.98
C ALA A 115 23.55 18.85 -5.78
N ASP A 116 23.09 18.52 -6.98
CA ASP A 116 22.32 19.41 -7.85
C ASP A 116 20.88 19.64 -7.39
N ALA A 117 20.42 18.90 -6.38
CA ALA A 117 19.05 19.06 -5.92
C ALA A 117 18.85 20.50 -5.38
N PRO A 118 17.79 21.22 -5.81
CA PRO A 118 17.66 22.65 -5.58
C PRO A 118 17.43 23.02 -4.10
N VAL A 119 16.96 22.07 -3.30
CA VAL A 119 16.53 22.27 -1.92
C VAL A 119 17.32 21.40 -0.95
N ALA A 120 17.65 21.97 0.22
CA ALA A 120 18.55 21.33 1.19
C ALA A 120 18.03 19.98 1.71
N TRP A 121 16.72 19.86 1.95
CA TRP A 121 16.11 18.60 2.39
C TRP A 121 16.28 17.50 1.34
N ALA A 122 16.26 17.82 0.05
CA ALA A 122 16.43 16.84 -1.02
C ALA A 122 17.87 16.36 -1.09
N ARG A 123 18.84 17.26 -0.94
CA ARG A 123 20.28 16.90 -0.85
C ARG A 123 20.55 15.95 0.31
N ALA A 124 19.88 16.13 1.45
CA ALA A 124 19.99 15.24 2.60
C ALA A 124 19.26 13.90 2.37
N LEU A 125 18.12 13.91 1.70
CA LEU A 125 17.29 12.72 1.52
C LEU A 125 17.82 11.79 0.42
N ILE A 126 18.26 12.35 -0.70
CA ILE A 126 18.59 11.55 -1.89
C ILE A 126 19.60 10.44 -1.56
N PRO A 127 20.74 10.69 -0.89
CA PRO A 127 21.73 9.67 -0.58
C PRO A 127 21.23 8.51 0.30
N THR A 128 20.09 8.68 0.99
CA THR A 128 19.52 7.65 1.87
C THR A 128 18.82 6.51 1.11
N GLY A 129 18.69 6.59 -0.22
CA GLY A 129 17.96 5.58 -0.99
C GLY A 129 16.44 5.70 -0.93
N MET A 130 15.89 6.67 -0.17
CA MET A 130 14.45 6.82 0.05
C MET A 130 13.64 6.97 -1.24
N VAL A 131 14.21 7.56 -2.29
CA VAL A 131 13.56 7.69 -3.61
C VAL A 131 13.27 6.32 -4.22
N LEU A 132 14.28 5.44 -4.27
CA LEU A 132 14.14 4.08 -4.78
C LEU A 132 13.27 3.20 -3.86
N ILE A 133 13.40 3.37 -2.54
CA ILE A 133 12.54 2.69 -1.55
C ILE A 133 11.08 3.03 -1.80
N LEU A 134 10.75 4.32 -1.94
CA LEU A 134 9.40 4.77 -2.23
C LEU A 134 8.89 4.17 -3.55
N ALA A 135 9.72 4.18 -4.60
CA ALA A 135 9.38 3.59 -5.89
C ALA A 135 9.04 2.10 -5.74
N GLY A 136 9.95 1.30 -5.18
CA GLY A 136 9.76 -0.15 -5.06
C GLY A 136 8.56 -0.54 -4.21
N LEU A 137 8.40 0.09 -3.04
CA LEU A 137 7.29 -0.21 -2.14
C LEU A 137 5.94 0.16 -2.75
N THR A 138 5.82 1.31 -3.41
CA THR A 138 4.53 1.76 -3.98
C THR A 138 4.14 0.99 -5.24
N LEU A 139 5.11 0.64 -6.11
CA LEU A 139 4.90 -0.27 -7.24
C LEU A 139 4.41 -1.64 -6.75
N GLY A 140 5.11 -2.24 -5.78
CA GLY A 140 4.72 -3.53 -5.23
C GLY A 140 3.39 -3.46 -4.47
N GLY A 141 3.13 -2.38 -3.73
CA GLY A 141 1.88 -2.13 -3.02
C GLY A 141 0.67 -1.98 -3.94
N ALA A 142 0.84 -1.30 -5.08
CA ALA A 142 -0.19 -1.18 -6.11
C ALA A 142 -0.59 -2.55 -6.67
N TRP A 143 0.39 -3.41 -6.95
CA TRP A 143 0.15 -4.78 -7.37
C TRP A 143 -0.51 -5.62 -6.25
N ALA A 144 -0.01 -5.51 -5.01
CA ALA A 144 -0.57 -6.19 -3.85
C ALA A 144 -2.07 -5.88 -3.67
N MET A 145 -2.47 -4.62 -3.81
CA MET A 145 -3.88 -4.23 -3.75
C MET A 145 -4.71 -4.85 -4.88
N HIS A 146 -4.17 -4.92 -6.10
CA HIS A 146 -4.86 -5.55 -7.22
C HIS A 146 -5.13 -7.03 -6.97
N VAL A 147 -4.11 -7.77 -6.53
CA VAL A 147 -4.22 -9.18 -6.13
C VAL A 147 -5.23 -9.35 -4.99
N ALA A 148 -5.13 -8.50 -3.96
CA ALA A 148 -6.02 -8.57 -2.81
C ALA A 148 -7.49 -8.26 -3.16
N ARG A 149 -7.77 -7.32 -4.07
CA ARG A 149 -9.13 -7.07 -4.59
C ARG A 149 -9.67 -8.28 -5.32
N ARG A 150 -8.86 -8.93 -6.17
CA ARG A 150 -9.24 -10.15 -6.90
C ARG A 150 -9.60 -11.27 -5.93
N ALA A 151 -8.72 -11.55 -4.98
CA ALA A 151 -8.96 -12.54 -3.93
C ALA A 151 -10.22 -12.20 -3.12
N GLY A 152 -10.47 -10.92 -2.82
CA GLY A 152 -11.70 -10.47 -2.15
C GLY A 152 -12.96 -10.79 -2.95
N ARG A 153 -12.96 -10.59 -4.27
CA ARG A 153 -14.11 -10.94 -5.12
C ARG A 153 -14.34 -12.45 -5.16
N GLU A 154 -13.28 -13.24 -5.27
CA GLU A 154 -13.36 -14.71 -5.23
C GLU A 154 -13.95 -15.21 -3.92
N GLN A 155 -13.51 -14.64 -2.78
CA GLN A 155 -14.09 -14.96 -1.47
C GLN A 155 -15.60 -14.71 -1.41
N ALA A 156 -16.08 -13.62 -2.01
CA ALA A 156 -17.51 -13.32 -2.03
C ALA A 156 -18.31 -14.30 -2.91
N ARG A 157 -17.73 -14.75 -4.04
CA ARG A 157 -18.34 -15.77 -4.90
C ARG A 157 -18.42 -17.11 -4.18
N HIS A 158 -17.32 -17.55 -3.57
CA HIS A 158 -17.30 -18.79 -2.79
C HIS A 158 -18.30 -18.75 -1.63
N ALA A 159 -18.35 -17.66 -0.87
CA ALA A 159 -19.32 -17.50 0.21
C ALA A 159 -20.78 -17.55 -0.29
N HIS A 160 -21.07 -16.99 -1.47
CA HIS A 160 -22.39 -17.06 -2.06
C HIS A 160 -22.76 -18.49 -2.49
N THR A 161 -21.86 -19.19 -3.18
CA THR A 161 -22.06 -20.60 -3.56
C THR A 161 -22.21 -21.50 -2.35
N GLN A 162 -21.43 -21.28 -1.28
CA GLN A 162 -21.58 -22.00 -0.01
C GLN A 162 -22.96 -21.74 0.60
N ALA A 163 -23.39 -20.49 0.67
CA ALA A 163 -24.73 -20.15 1.19
C ALA A 163 -25.88 -20.75 0.36
N GLN A 164 -25.68 -20.98 -0.95
CA GLN A 164 -26.64 -21.70 -1.79
C GLN A 164 -26.61 -23.21 -1.51
N ALA A 165 -25.41 -23.81 -1.38
CA ALA A 165 -25.25 -25.22 -1.06
C ALA A 165 -25.79 -25.58 0.33
N ASP A 166 -25.63 -24.70 1.32
CA ASP A 166 -26.16 -24.87 2.68
C ASP A 166 -27.70 -24.97 2.71
N ARG A 167 -28.39 -24.42 1.70
CA ARG A 167 -29.85 -24.51 1.56
C ARG A 167 -30.30 -25.79 0.87
N ALA A 168 -29.40 -26.52 0.21
CA ALA A 168 -29.71 -27.76 -0.47
C ALA A 168 -29.60 -28.94 0.51
N LEU A 169 -30.75 -29.58 0.79
CA LEU A 169 -30.80 -30.77 1.64
C LEU A 169 -29.93 -31.89 1.03
N GLY A 170 -29.06 -32.49 1.85
CA GLY A 170 -28.20 -33.61 1.45
C GLY A 170 -26.86 -33.24 0.82
N VAL A 171 -26.53 -31.95 0.67
CA VAL A 171 -25.23 -31.50 0.14
C VAL A 171 -24.30 -31.13 1.28
N ARG A 172 -23.10 -31.73 1.34
CA ARG A 172 -22.05 -31.31 2.27
C ARG A 172 -21.29 -30.13 1.68
N PRO A 173 -21.20 -28.98 2.37
CA PRO A 173 -20.49 -27.81 1.85
C PRO A 173 -19.00 -28.10 1.70
N ALA A 174 -18.39 -27.59 0.63
CA ALA A 174 -16.94 -27.63 0.47
C ALA A 174 -16.27 -26.79 1.58
N PRO A 175 -15.15 -27.28 2.18
CA PRO A 175 -14.46 -26.55 3.24
C PRO A 175 -13.94 -25.20 2.72
N PRO A 176 -13.86 -24.17 3.59
CA PRO A 176 -13.32 -22.88 3.21
C PRO A 176 -11.85 -23.01 2.76
N PRO A 177 -11.39 -22.18 1.81
CA PRO A 177 -10.01 -22.23 1.34
C PRO A 177 -9.02 -21.95 2.48
N ASP A 178 -8.02 -22.84 2.63
CA ASP A 178 -6.98 -22.68 3.64
C ASP A 178 -6.05 -21.50 3.29
N ARG A 179 -5.75 -20.68 4.29
CA ARG A 179 -4.87 -19.50 4.21
C ARG A 179 -3.64 -19.59 5.10
N ARG A 180 -3.46 -20.69 5.83
CA ARG A 180 -2.35 -20.85 6.78
C ARG A 180 -1.00 -20.62 6.11
N ARG A 181 -0.77 -21.19 4.92
CA ARG A 181 0.48 -21.03 4.16
C ARG A 181 0.77 -19.58 3.80
N ASP A 182 -0.23 -18.83 3.35
CA ASP A 182 -0.06 -17.42 3.00
C ASP A 182 0.29 -16.56 4.23
N HIS A 183 -0.29 -16.87 5.39
CA HIS A 183 0.05 -16.16 6.62
C HIS A 183 1.47 -16.47 7.09
N VAL A 184 1.85 -17.75 7.14
CA VAL A 184 3.18 -18.20 7.56
C VAL A 184 4.28 -17.64 6.66
N LEU A 185 4.08 -17.66 5.34
CA LEU A 185 5.08 -17.18 4.38
C LEU A 185 5.13 -15.65 4.28
N SER A 186 4.08 -14.92 4.68
CA SER A 186 4.03 -13.47 4.49
C SER A 186 5.09 -12.70 5.27
N PHE A 187 5.36 -13.09 6.53
CA PHE A 187 6.41 -12.44 7.31
C PHE A 187 7.81 -12.64 6.68
N PRO A 188 8.30 -13.88 6.47
CA PRO A 188 9.64 -14.09 5.94
C PRO A 188 9.79 -13.53 4.52
N ALA A 189 8.76 -13.61 3.68
CA ALA A 189 8.85 -13.08 2.31
C ALA A 189 8.89 -11.53 2.26
N VAL A 190 8.06 -10.86 3.07
CA VAL A 190 8.11 -9.39 3.18
C VAL A 190 9.43 -8.95 3.80
N ALA A 191 9.90 -9.63 4.86
CA ALA A 191 11.18 -9.35 5.49
C ALA A 191 12.34 -9.53 4.51
N ALA A 192 12.43 -10.67 3.82
CA ALA A 192 13.50 -10.94 2.86
C ALA A 192 13.53 -9.93 1.71
N GLY A 193 12.37 -9.57 1.15
CA GLY A 193 12.30 -8.59 0.08
C GLY A 193 12.64 -7.16 0.53
N VAL A 194 12.01 -6.69 1.62
CA VAL A 194 12.20 -5.30 2.05
C VAL A 194 13.55 -5.10 2.72
N VAL A 195 13.90 -5.94 3.69
CA VAL A 195 15.20 -5.83 4.39
C VAL A 195 16.35 -6.16 3.45
N GLY A 196 16.21 -7.17 2.59
CA GLY A 196 17.23 -7.48 1.58
C GLY A 196 17.43 -6.33 0.60
N GLY A 197 16.35 -5.66 0.18
CA GLY A 197 16.43 -4.46 -0.64
C GLY A 197 17.19 -3.32 0.05
N LEU A 198 16.86 -3.03 1.31
CA LEU A 198 17.56 -2.01 2.10
C LEU A 198 19.05 -2.34 2.30
N TYR A 199 19.35 -3.60 2.59
CA TYR A 199 20.71 -4.10 2.76
C TYR A 199 21.57 -3.89 1.49
N LEU A 200 21.02 -4.18 0.31
CA LEU A 200 21.71 -3.95 -0.96
C LEU A 200 22.03 -2.46 -1.21
N LEU A 201 21.22 -1.55 -0.69
CA LEU A 201 21.43 -0.11 -0.84
C LEU A 201 22.46 0.46 0.14
N ARG A 202 22.95 -0.32 1.11
CA ARG A 202 23.69 0.21 2.27
C ARG A 202 24.97 0.96 1.94
N GLU A 203 25.81 0.36 1.11
CA GLU A 203 27.16 0.85 0.80
C GLU A 203 27.21 1.57 -0.54
N GLU A 204 26.48 1.04 -1.52
CA GLU A 204 26.68 1.41 -2.92
C GLU A 204 25.82 2.60 -3.36
N TYR A 205 24.62 2.74 -2.80
CA TYR A 205 23.65 3.72 -3.27
C TYR A 205 24.16 5.16 -3.08
N GLY A 206 24.67 5.47 -1.88
CA GLY A 206 25.20 6.80 -1.57
C GLY A 206 26.29 7.18 -2.56
N ARG A 207 27.27 6.29 -2.77
CA ARG A 207 28.36 6.48 -3.73
C ARG A 207 27.85 6.76 -5.15
N ILE A 208 26.92 5.95 -5.66
CA ILE A 208 26.38 6.11 -7.02
C ILE A 208 25.78 7.51 -7.23
N VAL A 209 25.17 8.07 -6.19
CA VAL A 209 24.38 9.29 -6.34
C VAL A 209 25.14 10.55 -5.89
N THR A 210 26.25 10.40 -5.16
CA THR A 210 27.10 11.53 -4.74
C THR A 210 28.41 11.62 -5.52
N ASP A 211 28.92 10.53 -6.08
CA ASP A 211 30.17 10.54 -6.84
C ASP A 211 29.91 11.06 -8.26
N THR A 212 30.27 12.33 -8.47
CA THR A 212 30.04 13.06 -9.72
C THR A 212 31.07 12.74 -10.80
N SER A 213 32.08 11.92 -10.51
CA SER A 213 33.23 11.73 -11.39
C SER A 213 33.04 10.61 -12.43
N THR A 214 32.05 9.74 -12.27
CA THR A 214 31.78 8.63 -13.20
C THR A 214 30.31 8.23 -13.23
N LEU A 215 29.81 7.85 -14.42
CA LEU A 215 28.50 7.20 -14.55
C LEU A 215 28.43 5.92 -13.68
N PRO A 216 27.23 5.50 -13.23
CA PRO A 216 27.08 4.28 -12.44
C PRO A 216 27.66 3.08 -13.19
N THR A 217 28.51 2.30 -12.52
CA THR A 217 29.05 1.07 -13.11
C THR A 217 27.93 0.06 -13.42
N ALA A 218 28.17 -0.86 -14.36
CA ALA A 218 27.20 -1.94 -14.64
C ALA A 218 26.83 -2.74 -13.37
N GLN A 219 27.80 -2.94 -12.48
CA GLN A 219 27.58 -3.55 -11.17
C GLN A 219 26.66 -2.68 -10.30
N GLY A 220 26.92 -1.37 -10.21
CA GLY A 220 26.09 -0.44 -9.45
C GLY A 220 24.64 -0.42 -9.94
N LEU A 221 24.41 -0.36 -11.26
CA LEU A 221 23.08 -0.47 -11.85
C LEU A 221 22.42 -1.82 -11.53
N GLY A 222 23.19 -2.91 -11.59
CA GLY A 222 22.73 -4.24 -11.19
C GLY A 222 22.25 -4.27 -9.73
N VAL A 223 22.99 -3.65 -8.81
CA VAL A 223 22.60 -3.53 -7.39
C VAL A 223 21.29 -2.75 -7.24
N LEU A 224 21.15 -1.62 -7.93
CA LEU A 224 19.92 -0.80 -7.89
C LEU A 224 18.70 -1.57 -8.42
N LEU A 225 18.86 -2.28 -9.53
CA LEU A 225 17.80 -3.10 -10.13
C LEU A 225 17.42 -4.28 -9.21
N CYS A 226 18.40 -4.96 -8.63
CA CYS A 226 18.16 -6.03 -7.65
C CYS A 226 17.45 -5.49 -6.40
N ALA A 227 17.89 -4.36 -5.86
CA ALA A 227 17.24 -3.73 -4.70
C ALA A 227 15.80 -3.34 -5.02
N LEU A 228 15.55 -2.73 -6.19
CA LEU A 228 14.20 -2.41 -6.66
C LEU A 228 13.34 -3.68 -6.79
N ALA A 229 13.87 -4.73 -7.40
CA ALA A 229 13.17 -6.00 -7.57
C ALA A 229 12.81 -6.64 -6.22
N LEU A 230 13.71 -6.60 -5.24
CA LEU A 230 13.46 -7.09 -3.89
C LEU A 230 12.39 -6.27 -3.16
N LEU A 231 12.46 -4.94 -3.24
CA LEU A 231 11.46 -4.03 -2.64
C LEU A 231 10.06 -4.23 -3.24
N VAL A 232 9.98 -4.30 -4.58
CA VAL A 232 8.73 -4.58 -5.29
C VAL A 232 8.19 -5.94 -4.86
N SER A 233 9.03 -6.98 -4.93
CA SER A 233 8.66 -8.35 -4.56
C SER A 233 8.16 -8.42 -3.11
N GLY A 234 8.90 -7.88 -2.16
CA GLY A 234 8.52 -7.82 -0.74
C GLY A 234 7.18 -7.13 -0.53
N ALA A 235 6.94 -5.97 -1.16
CA ALA A 235 5.66 -5.27 -1.07
C ALA A 235 4.52 -6.03 -1.75
N THR A 236 4.75 -6.74 -2.88
CA THR A 236 3.71 -7.55 -3.53
C THR A 236 3.17 -8.67 -2.65
N TRP A 237 4.01 -9.25 -1.78
CA TRP A 237 3.62 -10.33 -0.87
C TRP A 237 2.52 -9.92 0.12
N ALA A 238 2.40 -8.63 0.43
CA ALA A 238 1.29 -8.10 1.21
C ALA A 238 -0.09 -8.45 0.61
N GLY A 239 -0.15 -8.62 -0.72
CA GLY A 239 -1.36 -8.98 -1.47
C GLY A 239 -1.89 -10.37 -1.13
N ARG A 240 -1.02 -11.29 -0.72
CA ARG A 240 -1.39 -12.64 -0.25
C ARG A 240 -1.83 -12.61 1.21
N SER A 241 -1.03 -11.97 2.06
CA SER A 241 -1.38 -11.72 3.45
C SER A 241 -0.78 -10.40 3.92
N THR A 242 -1.61 -9.58 4.57
CA THR A 242 -1.18 -8.27 5.08
C THR A 242 -0.39 -8.36 6.38
N LEU A 243 -0.32 -9.54 6.99
CA LEU A 243 0.39 -9.77 8.25
C LEU A 243 1.86 -9.34 8.14
N GLY A 244 2.57 -9.81 7.11
CA GLY A 244 3.98 -9.48 6.90
C GLY A 244 4.23 -7.97 6.87
N ALA A 245 3.49 -7.23 6.04
CA ALA A 245 3.63 -5.77 5.96
C ALA A 245 3.24 -5.04 7.27
N ARG A 246 2.23 -5.55 7.98
CA ARG A 246 1.77 -4.99 9.26
C ARG A 246 2.68 -5.32 10.45
N VAL A 247 3.60 -6.26 10.30
CA VAL A 247 4.61 -6.59 11.31
C VAL A 247 5.95 -5.96 10.93
N VAL A 248 6.44 -6.21 9.72
CA VAL A 248 7.74 -5.69 9.24
C VAL A 248 7.73 -4.16 9.17
N GLY A 249 6.64 -3.52 8.72
CA GLY A 249 6.55 -2.06 8.64
C GLY A 249 6.80 -1.37 9.98
N PRO A 250 6.00 -1.67 11.03
CA PRO A 250 6.24 -1.13 12.36
C PRO A 250 7.61 -1.48 12.94
N LEU A 251 8.12 -2.69 12.71
CA LEU A 251 9.46 -3.08 13.18
C LEU A 251 10.57 -2.23 12.55
N LEU A 252 10.49 -1.98 11.23
CA LEU A 252 11.41 -1.07 10.54
C LEU A 252 11.29 0.36 11.06
N ALA A 253 10.05 0.83 11.27
CA ALA A 253 9.81 2.16 11.81
C ALA A 253 10.47 2.33 13.18
N VAL A 254 10.27 1.38 14.09
CA VAL A 254 10.89 1.38 15.42
C VAL A 254 12.40 1.24 15.34
N ALA A 255 12.93 0.39 14.46
CA ALA A 255 14.38 0.21 14.28
C ALA A 255 15.08 1.48 13.77
N GLY A 256 14.38 2.34 13.03
CA GLY A 256 14.89 3.63 12.56
C GLY A 256 14.74 4.79 13.55
N LEU A 257 14.00 4.63 14.66
CA LEU A 257 13.83 5.71 15.65
C LEU A 257 15.12 6.11 16.39
N PRO A 258 16.01 5.17 16.81
CA PRO A 258 17.24 5.54 17.53
C PRO A 258 18.15 6.55 16.79
N PRO A 259 18.47 6.41 15.49
CA PRO A 259 19.21 7.44 14.76
C PRO A 259 18.39 8.72 14.54
N LEU A 260 17.08 8.63 14.29
CA LEU A 260 16.20 9.80 14.12
C LEU A 260 16.11 10.66 15.40
N LEU A 261 16.23 10.02 16.55
CA LEU A 261 16.16 10.66 17.87
C LEU A 261 17.54 10.76 18.52
N SER A 262 18.59 10.73 17.71
CA SER A 262 19.97 10.65 18.17
C SER A 262 20.37 11.79 19.12
N GLY A 263 19.79 12.97 18.96
CA GLY A 263 19.99 14.13 19.83
C GLY A 263 19.39 14.00 21.25
N LEU A 264 18.55 12.99 21.51
CA LEU A 264 17.97 12.71 22.84
C LEU A 264 18.88 11.85 23.74
N GLY A 265 20.11 11.57 23.31
CA GLY A 265 21.07 10.75 24.05
C GLY A 265 21.19 9.33 23.50
N HIS A 266 21.77 8.42 24.29
CA HIS A 266 22.03 7.03 23.88
C HIS A 266 20.77 6.17 23.94
N LEU A 267 20.06 6.08 22.82
CA LEU A 267 18.97 5.14 22.64
C LEU A 267 19.50 3.74 22.28
N PRO A 268 18.97 2.66 22.91
CA PRO A 268 19.33 1.30 22.54
C PRO A 268 18.90 0.99 21.09
N GLY A 269 19.64 0.10 20.42
CA GLY A 269 19.31 -0.32 19.05
C GLY A 269 19.92 0.51 17.92
N ARG A 270 20.72 1.55 18.21
CA ARG A 270 21.48 2.30 17.19
C ARG A 270 22.34 1.40 16.28
N GLY A 271 22.96 0.36 16.83
CA GLY A 271 23.77 -0.59 16.07
C GLY A 271 22.96 -1.37 15.03
N LEU A 272 21.69 -1.67 15.29
CA LEU A 272 20.81 -2.37 14.33
C LEU A 272 20.47 -1.48 13.13
N ALA A 273 20.31 -0.17 13.35
CA ALA A 273 20.07 0.77 12.27
C ALA A 273 21.26 0.83 11.30
N GLY A 274 22.50 0.85 11.82
CA GLY A 274 23.71 0.83 10.99
C GLY A 274 23.94 -0.46 10.20
N VAL A 275 23.34 -1.58 10.63
CA VAL A 275 23.43 -2.87 9.91
C VAL A 275 22.39 -2.98 8.78
N LEU A 276 21.21 -2.36 8.97
CA LEU A 276 20.05 -2.56 8.10
C LEU A 276 19.75 -1.39 7.16
N ALA A 277 20.11 -0.16 7.55
CA ALA A 277 19.82 1.03 6.77
C ALA A 277 20.87 1.25 5.65
N PRO A 278 20.46 1.85 4.51
CA PRO A 278 21.29 2.80 3.75
C PRO A 278 22.18 3.65 4.66
N ALA A 279 23.37 4.07 4.21
CA ALA A 279 24.22 5.00 4.97
C ALA A 279 23.49 6.33 5.28
N ASP A 280 22.68 6.30 6.34
CA ASP A 280 21.64 7.27 6.64
C ASP A 280 21.73 7.63 8.12
N ALA A 281 22.38 8.77 8.36
CA ALA A 281 22.61 9.28 9.70
C ALA A 281 21.32 9.60 10.46
N ALA A 282 20.21 9.89 9.77
CA ALA A 282 18.92 10.20 10.37
C ALA A 282 18.02 8.95 10.54
N GLY A 283 18.36 7.83 9.91
CA GLY A 283 17.52 6.61 9.86
C GLY A 283 16.17 6.79 9.16
N ILE A 284 16.01 7.86 8.37
CA ILE A 284 14.77 8.14 7.64
C ILE A 284 14.41 7.05 6.63
N SER A 285 15.39 6.35 6.06
CA SER A 285 15.22 5.22 5.15
C SER A 285 14.48 4.07 5.83
N LEU A 286 14.84 3.71 7.06
CA LEU A 286 14.15 2.70 7.87
C LEU A 286 12.78 3.19 8.33
N VAL A 287 12.70 4.41 8.88
CA VAL A 287 11.43 4.97 9.38
C VAL A 287 10.42 5.13 8.25
N GLY A 288 10.85 5.73 7.15
CA GLY A 288 10.04 5.96 5.95
C GLY A 288 9.61 4.66 5.29
N ALA A 289 10.52 3.69 5.09
CA ALA A 289 10.17 2.36 4.58
C ALA A 289 9.13 1.68 5.47
N GLY A 290 9.34 1.72 6.79
CA GLY A 290 8.45 1.12 7.76
C GLY A 290 7.04 1.72 7.75
N VAL A 291 6.95 3.05 7.75
CA VAL A 291 5.68 3.80 7.67
C VAL A 291 4.95 3.49 6.37
N ILE A 292 5.63 3.57 5.22
CA ILE A 292 5.02 3.32 3.90
C ILE A 292 4.56 1.85 3.79
N LEU A 293 5.36 0.90 4.27
CA LEU A 293 5.00 -0.51 4.23
C LEU A 293 3.78 -0.81 5.14
N ALA A 294 3.72 -0.20 6.32
CA ALA A 294 2.58 -0.35 7.23
C ALA A 294 1.28 0.18 6.62
N THR A 295 1.31 1.37 6.00
CA THR A 295 0.14 1.96 5.34
C THR A 295 -0.27 1.16 4.10
N ILE A 296 0.68 0.63 3.33
CA ILE A 296 0.39 -0.34 2.25
C ILE A 296 -0.33 -1.56 2.81
N GLY A 297 0.15 -2.15 3.91
CA GLY A 297 -0.49 -3.29 4.56
C GLY A 297 -1.96 -3.01 4.93
N TRP A 298 -2.26 -1.80 5.39
CA TRP A 298 -3.63 -1.36 5.66
C TRP A 298 -4.44 -1.16 4.38
N GLY A 299 -3.88 -0.47 3.37
CA GLY A 299 -4.54 -0.27 2.08
C GLY A 299 -4.87 -1.59 1.37
N VAL A 300 -3.97 -2.57 1.42
CA VAL A 300 -4.21 -3.91 0.87
C VAL A 300 -5.36 -4.63 1.59
N HIS A 301 -5.45 -4.49 2.92
CA HIS A 301 -6.57 -5.03 3.69
C HIS A 301 -7.90 -4.40 3.26
N LEU A 302 -7.93 -3.06 3.15
CA LEU A 302 -9.10 -2.31 2.68
C LEU A 302 -9.49 -2.70 1.26
N ALA A 303 -8.50 -2.88 0.38
CA ALA A 303 -8.72 -3.27 -1.02
C ALA A 303 -9.39 -4.66 -1.08
N ARG A 304 -8.92 -5.62 -0.27
CA ARG A 304 -9.58 -6.93 -0.15
C ARG A 304 -11.02 -6.81 0.35
N ARG A 305 -11.25 -5.97 1.36
CA ARG A 305 -12.59 -5.71 1.90
C ARG A 305 -13.51 -5.12 0.83
N GLU A 306 -13.05 -4.14 0.07
CA GLU A 306 -13.84 -3.54 -1.01
C GLU A 306 -14.13 -4.54 -2.14
N GLY A 307 -13.17 -5.39 -2.48
CA GLY A 307 -13.38 -6.51 -3.41
C GLY A 307 -14.48 -7.46 -2.96
N ARG A 308 -14.53 -7.82 -1.67
CA ARG A 308 -15.62 -8.64 -1.10
C ARG A 308 -16.96 -7.92 -1.17
N LEU A 309 -17.02 -6.67 -0.70
CA LEU A 309 -18.26 -5.91 -0.60
C LEU A 309 -18.88 -5.61 -1.96
N SER A 310 -18.06 -5.17 -2.92
CA SER A 310 -18.52 -4.89 -4.29
C SER A 310 -19.09 -6.14 -4.97
N GLN A 311 -18.41 -7.28 -4.87
CA GLN A 311 -18.91 -8.53 -5.44
C GLN A 311 -20.16 -9.05 -4.72
N ALA A 312 -20.22 -8.95 -3.39
CA ALA A 312 -21.40 -9.35 -2.63
C ALA A 312 -22.64 -8.52 -3.01
N ARG A 313 -22.48 -7.21 -3.26
CA ARG A 313 -23.56 -6.35 -3.76
C ARG A 313 -24.03 -6.79 -5.15
N LEU A 314 -23.11 -7.10 -6.06
CA LEU A 314 -23.46 -7.59 -7.41
C LEU A 314 -24.27 -8.90 -7.35
N LEU A 315 -23.85 -9.84 -6.51
CA LEU A 315 -24.54 -11.13 -6.36
C LEU A 315 -25.94 -10.98 -5.74
N ARG A 316 -26.16 -9.99 -4.87
CA ARG A 316 -27.50 -9.68 -4.31
C ARG A 316 -28.42 -8.95 -5.28
N GLY A 317 -27.87 -8.06 -6.12
CA GLY A 317 -28.65 -7.37 -7.15
C GLY A 317 -29.11 -8.31 -8.27
N GLY A 318 -28.27 -9.29 -8.64
CA GLY A 318 -28.66 -10.31 -9.62
C GLY A 318 -29.75 -11.27 -9.15
N THR A 319 -29.95 -11.43 -7.83
CA THR A 319 -31.02 -12.27 -7.28
C THR A 319 -32.37 -11.56 -7.16
N SER A 320 -32.45 -10.24 -7.39
CA SER A 320 -33.73 -9.51 -7.37
C SER A 320 -34.37 -9.33 -8.75
N GLU A 321 -33.66 -9.72 -9.82
CA GLU A 321 -34.15 -9.65 -11.22
C GLU A 321 -34.56 -11.02 -11.78
N ALA A 322 -34.49 -12.09 -10.98
CA ALA A 322 -34.89 -13.45 -11.32
C ALA A 322 -36.03 -13.92 -10.41
#